data_AF-A0A7C5BA68-F1
#
_entry.id   AF-A0A7C5BA68-F1
#
_cell.length_a   1.000
_cell.length_b   1.000
_cell.length_c   1.000
_cell.angle_alpha   90.00
_cell.angle_beta   90.00
_cell.angle_gamma   90.00
#
_symmetry.space_group_name_H-M   'P 1'
#
loop_
_entity.id
_entity.type
_entity.pdbx_description
1 polymer ?
#
loop_
_entity_poly.entity_id
_entity_poly.type
_entity_poly.pdbx_seq_one_letter_code
_entity_poly.pdbx_strand_id
1 'polypeptide(L)'
;MTKSYRICPKCGAKVWGKADSCPICDMDITREKMIVESSEELHEKSARECPKCGACVYSKSEECPICGSDLSCAKKIENVKRGRVKTRCKKCGATLFSETCPFCEE
;
A
#
# COMPACT_ATOMS: atom_id res chain seq x y z
N MET A 1 3.53 24.91 -7.41
CA MET A 1 4.94 24.61 -7.75
C MET A 1 5.39 23.41 -6.92
N THR A 2 5.37 22.22 -7.49
CA THR A 2 5.87 20.99 -6.85
C THR A 2 7.40 21.01 -6.88
N LYS A 3 8.05 21.17 -5.72
CA LYS A 3 9.51 21.08 -5.62
C LYS A 3 9.92 19.60 -5.76
N SER A 4 10.55 19.24 -6.87
CA SER A 4 11.12 17.91 -7.08
C SER A 4 12.49 17.80 -6.40
N TYR A 5 12.73 16.67 -5.73
CA TYR A 5 14.02 16.30 -5.16
C TYR A 5 14.45 14.93 -5.69
N ARG A 6 15.76 14.67 -5.66
CA ARG A 6 16.38 13.40 -6.06
C ARG A 6 17.05 12.77 -4.85
N ILE A 7 17.25 11.46 -4.87
CA ILE A 7 17.98 10.74 -3.81
C ILE A 7 19.37 10.36 -4.32
N CYS A 8 20.41 10.69 -3.55
CA CYS A 8 21.76 10.26 -3.86
C CYS A 8 21.88 8.73 -3.71
N PRO A 9 22.30 7.97 -4.73
CA PRO A 9 22.41 6.52 -4.64
C PRO A 9 23.56 6.05 -3.72
N LYS A 10 24.58 6.89 -3.50
CA LYS A 10 25.73 6.55 -2.64
C LYS A 10 25.42 6.72 -1.15
N CYS A 11 24.66 7.74 -0.77
CA CYS A 11 24.46 8.11 0.65
C CYS A 11 22.99 8.29 1.08
N GLY A 12 22.03 8.20 0.17
CA GLY A 12 20.60 8.37 0.47
C GLY A 12 20.14 9.82 0.72
N ALA A 13 21.03 10.81 0.59
CA ALA A 13 20.69 12.21 0.82
C ALA A 13 19.68 12.75 -0.21
N LYS A 14 18.75 13.59 0.25
CA LYS A 14 17.82 14.35 -0.61
C LYS A 14 18.54 15.53 -1.24
N VAL A 15 18.67 15.52 -2.56
CA VAL A 15 19.28 16.57 -3.37
C VAL A 15 18.20 17.34 -4.09
N TRP A 16 18.10 18.63 -3.81
CA TRP A 16 17.06 19.49 -4.36
C TRP A 16 17.53 20.18 -5.65
N GLY A 17 16.65 20.26 -6.65
CA GLY A 17 16.96 20.98 -7.90
C GLY A 17 17.82 20.20 -8.90
N LYS A 18 18.61 20.94 -9.69
CA LYS A 18 19.49 20.41 -10.75
C LYS A 18 20.97 20.42 -10.31
N ALA A 19 21.27 19.98 -9.10
CA ALA A 19 22.67 19.84 -8.69
C ALA A 19 23.30 18.62 -9.39
N ASP A 20 24.48 18.81 -9.97
CA ASP A 20 25.26 17.76 -10.64
C ASP A 20 26.07 16.90 -9.66
N SER A 21 26.19 17.32 -8.39
CA SER A 21 26.93 16.60 -7.35
C SER A 21 26.17 16.58 -6.02
N CYS A 22 26.37 15.54 -5.22
CA CYS A 22 25.77 15.39 -3.91
C CYS A 22 26.48 16.28 -2.88
N PRO A 23 25.80 17.21 -2.19
CA PRO A 23 26.45 18.06 -1.19
C PRO A 23 26.88 17.32 0.08
N ILE A 24 26.47 16.05 0.25
CA ILE A 24 26.79 15.26 1.46
C ILE A 24 28.01 14.36 1.25
N CYS A 25 28.14 13.76 0.08
CA CYS A 25 29.16 12.74 -0.18
C CYS A 25 29.97 12.96 -1.45
N ASP A 26 29.79 14.15 -2.07
CA ASP A 26 30.46 14.65 -3.27
C ASP A 26 30.32 13.78 -4.52
N MET A 27 29.41 12.81 -4.50
CA MET A 27 29.15 11.94 -5.64
C MET A 27 28.56 12.74 -6.80
N ASP A 28 29.08 12.57 -8.01
CA ASP A 28 28.43 13.02 -9.25
C ASP A 28 27.05 12.36 -9.44
N ILE A 29 26.00 13.18 -9.46
CA ILE A 29 24.62 12.82 -9.72
C ILE A 29 24.23 13.39 -11.08
N THR A 30 24.88 12.90 -12.14
CA THR A 30 24.52 13.26 -13.51
C THR A 30 23.17 12.63 -13.88
N ARG A 31 22.42 13.31 -14.75
CA ARG A 31 21.07 12.90 -15.22
C ARG A 31 20.96 11.46 -15.74
N GLU A 32 22.06 10.87 -16.19
CA GLU A 32 22.12 9.50 -16.71
C GLU A 32 22.22 8.41 -15.63
N LYS A 33 22.58 8.74 -14.38
CA LYS A 33 22.64 7.79 -13.24
C LYS A 33 21.51 8.00 -12.23
N MET A 34 20.37 8.51 -12.69
CA MET A 34 19.23 8.75 -11.82
C MET A 34 18.29 7.55 -11.85
N ILE A 35 18.19 6.85 -10.71
CA ILE A 35 16.95 6.16 -10.37
C ILE A 35 15.93 7.27 -10.13
N VAL A 36 15.24 7.64 -11.19
CA VAL A 36 14.02 8.42 -11.06
C VAL A 36 13.04 7.45 -10.41
N GLU A 37 12.88 7.52 -9.08
CA GLU A 37 11.59 7.19 -8.48
C GLU A 37 10.58 8.26 -8.91
N SER A 38 10.42 8.44 -10.23
CA SER A 38 9.20 8.99 -10.78
C SER A 38 8.21 7.85 -10.65
N SER A 39 7.63 7.72 -9.45
CA SER A 39 6.32 7.17 -9.10
C SER A 39 5.58 6.34 -10.17
N GLU A 40 6.26 5.39 -10.78
CA GLU A 40 5.73 4.32 -11.64
C GLU A 40 6.10 2.97 -11.01
N GLU A 41 6.35 2.94 -9.70
CA GLU A 41 5.87 1.81 -8.93
C GLU A 41 4.34 1.88 -8.92
N LEU A 42 3.72 1.50 -10.04
CA LEU A 42 2.50 0.71 -9.96
C LEU A 42 2.91 -0.59 -9.24
N HIS A 43 3.13 -0.48 -7.92
CA HIS A 43 2.77 -1.54 -7.01
C HIS A 43 1.31 -1.80 -7.33
N GLU A 44 1.07 -2.74 -8.25
CA GLU A 44 -0.18 -3.43 -8.45
C GLU A 44 -0.50 -4.06 -7.09
N LYS A 45 -1.06 -3.24 -6.20
CA LYS A 45 -1.70 -3.68 -4.96
C LYS A 45 -2.97 -4.37 -5.43
N SER A 46 -2.80 -5.55 -6.04
CA SER A 46 -3.89 -6.44 -6.40
C SER A 46 -4.50 -6.88 -5.08
N ALA A 47 -5.58 -6.20 -4.73
CA ALA A 47 -6.44 -6.67 -3.67
C ALA A 47 -7.22 -7.86 -4.21
N ARG A 48 -7.52 -8.81 -3.34
CA ARG A 48 -8.39 -9.95 -3.62
C ARG A 48 -9.61 -9.83 -2.73
N GLU A 49 -10.78 -10.10 -3.28
CA GLU A 49 -11.98 -10.21 -2.46
C GLU A 49 -12.12 -11.64 -1.95
N CYS A 50 -12.29 -11.81 -0.64
CA CYS A 50 -12.58 -13.13 -0.10
C CYS A 50 -13.99 -13.56 -0.52
N PRO A 51 -14.15 -14.70 -1.24
CA PRO A 51 -15.47 -15.14 -1.71
C PRO A 51 -16.41 -15.58 -0.57
N LYS A 52 -15.88 -15.83 0.63
CA LYS A 52 -16.68 -16.28 1.78
C LYS A 52 -17.24 -15.13 2.61
N CYS A 53 -16.45 -14.07 2.82
CA CYS A 53 -16.83 -12.97 3.73
C CYS A 53 -16.85 -11.59 3.06
N GLY A 54 -16.49 -11.48 1.78
CA GLY A 54 -16.41 -10.22 1.05
C GLY A 54 -15.25 -9.32 1.48
N ALA A 55 -14.35 -9.78 2.36
CA ALA A 55 -13.25 -8.96 2.85
C ALA A 55 -12.23 -8.69 1.74
N CYS A 56 -11.84 -7.43 1.58
CA CYS A 56 -10.74 -7.04 0.70
C CYS A 56 -9.38 -7.33 1.36
N VAL A 57 -8.61 -8.23 0.76
CA VAL A 57 -7.29 -8.67 1.22
C VAL A 57 -6.24 -8.08 0.29
N TYR A 58 -5.39 -7.20 0.83
CA TYR A 58 -4.33 -6.51 0.09
C TYR A 58 -2.97 -7.21 0.17
N SER A 59 -2.90 -8.31 0.92
CA SER A 59 -1.69 -9.11 1.09
C SER A 59 -1.65 -10.24 0.07
N LYS A 60 -0.46 -10.72 -0.29
CA LYS A 60 -0.27 -11.97 -1.08
C LYS A 60 -0.60 -13.24 -0.28
N SER A 61 -1.34 -13.13 0.83
CA SER A 61 -1.70 -14.24 1.70
C SER A 61 -2.67 -15.18 0.97
N GLU A 62 -2.43 -16.49 1.13
CA GLU A 62 -3.30 -17.55 0.59
C GLU A 62 -4.53 -17.77 1.45
N GLU A 63 -4.60 -17.17 2.63
CA GLU A 63 -5.73 -17.29 3.56
C GLU A 63 -6.27 -15.93 3.94
N CYS A 64 -7.58 -15.85 4.14
CA CYS A 64 -8.24 -14.63 4.55
C CYS A 64 -7.96 -14.36 6.04
N PRO A 65 -7.33 -13.22 6.39
CA PRO A 65 -7.04 -12.89 7.78
C PRO A 65 -8.31 -12.59 8.60
N ILE A 66 -9.47 -12.48 7.96
CA ILE A 66 -10.75 -12.18 8.61
C ILE A 66 -11.52 -13.46 8.97
N CYS A 67 -11.54 -14.45 8.08
CA CYS A 67 -12.37 -15.65 8.23
C CYS A 67 -11.60 -16.96 8.03
N GLY A 68 -10.28 -16.92 7.84
CA GLY A 68 -9.41 -18.07 7.64
C GLY A 68 -9.67 -18.86 6.35
N SER A 69 -10.39 -18.28 5.39
CA SER A 69 -10.76 -18.99 4.16
C SER A 69 -9.70 -18.86 3.09
N ASP A 70 -9.52 -19.94 2.34
CA ASP A 70 -8.57 -20.02 1.26
C ASP A 70 -8.87 -18.98 0.15
N LEU A 71 -7.82 -18.28 -0.26
CA LEU A 71 -7.80 -17.19 -1.24
C LEU A 71 -7.02 -17.58 -2.50
N SER A 72 -6.68 -18.86 -2.68
CA SER A 72 -6.02 -19.34 -3.91
C SER A 72 -6.89 -19.07 -5.15
N CYS A 73 -8.22 -19.18 -5.00
CA CYS A 73 -9.23 -18.88 -6.03
C CYS A 73 -9.86 -17.48 -5.92
N ALA A 74 -9.35 -16.60 -5.05
CA ALA A 74 -9.95 -15.28 -4.87
C ALA A 74 -9.72 -14.37 -6.08
N LYS A 75 -10.79 -13.74 -6.59
CA LYS A 75 -10.71 -12.83 -7.74
C LYS A 75 -9.90 -11.58 -7.38
N LYS A 76 -8.95 -11.23 -8.25
CA LYS A 76 -8.29 -9.92 -8.20
C LYS A 76 -9.35 -8.84 -8.45
N ILE A 77 -9.38 -7.85 -7.57
CA ILE A 77 -10.25 -6.68 -7.69
C ILE A 77 -9.38 -5.48 -8.04
N GLU A 78 -9.55 -5.01 -9.27
CA GLU A 78 -8.93 -3.79 -9.77
C GLU A 78 -9.83 -2.60 -9.39
N ASN A 79 -9.31 -1.58 -8.71
CA ASN A 79 -10.04 -0.40 -8.19
C ASN A 79 -10.78 -0.54 -6.86
N VAL A 80 -10.16 -1.17 -5.86
CA VAL A 80 -10.70 -1.13 -4.48
C VAL A 80 -10.56 0.27 -3.90
N LYS A 81 -11.66 1.03 -3.88
CA LYS A 81 -11.75 2.26 -3.08
C LYS A 81 -11.38 1.88 -1.64
N ARG A 82 -10.38 2.55 -1.06
CA ARG A 82 -9.93 2.32 0.32
C ARG A 82 -11.06 2.68 1.29
N GLY A 83 -12.02 1.78 1.46
CA GLY A 83 -13.11 1.88 2.43
C GLY A 83 -12.52 1.72 3.82
N ARG A 84 -12.08 2.83 4.42
CA ARG A 84 -11.64 2.85 5.82
C ARG A 84 -12.87 3.07 6.69
N VAL A 85 -13.59 1.98 6.99
CA VAL A 85 -14.31 1.90 8.25
C VAL A 85 -13.92 0.55 8.86
N LYS A 86 -13.04 0.59 9.86
CA LYS A 86 -12.63 -0.55 10.69
C LYS A 86 -13.08 -0.25 12.11
N THR A 87 -14.39 -0.30 12.35
CA THR A 87 -14.90 -0.18 13.71
C THR A 87 -14.84 -1.56 14.36
N ARG A 88 -14.52 -1.63 15.66
CA ARG A 88 -14.59 -2.89 16.40
C ARG A 88 -15.97 -3.00 17.04
N CYS A 89 -16.60 -4.15 16.90
CA CYS A 89 -17.83 -4.44 17.62
C CYS A 89 -17.57 -4.33 19.13
N LYS A 90 -18.35 -3.50 19.82
CA LYS A 90 -18.24 -3.34 21.28
C LYS A 90 -18.70 -4.57 22.06
N LYS A 91 -19.46 -5.47 21.43
CA LYS A 91 -19.94 -6.72 22.05
C LYS A 91 -18.98 -7.89 21.83
N CYS A 92 -18.65 -8.23 20.58
CA CYS A 92 -17.82 -9.41 20.28
C CYS A 92 -16.37 -9.10 19.91
N GLY A 93 -15.98 -7.83 19.76
CA GLY A 93 -14.63 -7.44 19.35
C GLY A 93 -14.30 -7.67 17.87
N ALA A 94 -15.23 -8.21 17.08
CA ALA A 94 -15.04 -8.44 15.64
C ALA A 94 -14.76 -7.12 14.90
N THR A 95 -13.89 -7.18 13.88
CA THR A 95 -13.62 -6.03 13.01
C THR A 95 -14.74 -5.91 11.99
N LEU A 96 -15.48 -4.79 12.05
CA LEU A 96 -16.62 -4.51 11.20
C LEU A 96 -16.24 -3.51 10.11
N PHE A 97 -16.85 -3.74 8.94
CA PHE A 97 -16.82 -2.82 7.80
C PHE A 97 -18.05 -1.90 7.73
N SER A 98 -18.98 -2.06 8.68
CA SER A 98 -20.21 -1.27 8.85
C SER A 98 -20.40 -0.92 10.33
N GLU A 99 -21.24 0.06 10.62
CA GLU A 99 -21.53 0.54 11.99
C GLU A 99 -22.30 -0.49 12.84
N THR A 100 -22.92 -1.47 12.18
CA THR A 100 -23.70 -2.55 12.79
C THR A 100 -22.96 -3.88 12.65
N CYS A 101 -22.95 -4.68 13.73
CA CYS A 101 -22.33 -6.00 13.74
C CYS A 101 -23.26 -7.06 13.13
N PRO A 102 -22.93 -7.70 11.99
CA PRO A 102 -23.77 -8.75 11.40
C PRO A 102 -23.61 -10.12 12.08
N PHE A 103 -22.68 -10.24 13.04
CA PHE A 103 -22.41 -11.48 13.79
C PHE A 103 -22.94 -11.43 15.23
N CYS A 104 -23.41 -10.26 15.67
CA CYS A 104 -24.12 -10.13 16.94
C CYS A 104 -25.56 -9.77 16.57
N GLU A 105 -26.37 -10.79 16.33
CA GLU A 105 -27.81 -10.62 16.53
C GLU A 105 -28.05 -10.65 18.05
N GLU A 106 -28.77 -9.63 18.52
CA GLU A 106 -29.10 -9.21 19.90
C GLU A 106 -28.08 -8.35 20.69
#